data_AF-A0A821MW28-F1
#
_entry.id   AF-A0A821MW28-F1
#
_cell.length_a   1.000
_cell.length_b   1.000
_cell.length_c   1.000
_cell.angle_alpha   90.00
_cell.angle_beta   90.00
_cell.angle_gamma   90.00
#
_symmetry.space_group_name_H-M   'P 1'
#
loop_
_entity.id
_entity.type
_entity.pdbx_description
1 polymer ?
#
loop_
_entity_poly.entity_id
_entity_poly.type
_entity_poly.pdbx_seq_one_letter_code
_entity_poly.pdbx_strand_id
1 'polypeptide(L)'
;MFTAICFINGAAIIFLIDFIIHKISPEIDHELNIDKINTFSQTFSEIDSKYGSNLVQVQTSHGKKDGFGDVTTKRTLNRMGILTALAIGIHNLPEGVATYTGAVNDTKLGIALAIAIALHNIPEGIAVATPIYFATGSKFKALRWTFISALAEPFGGTIGWLINSDGLNANVNGIMFGLVAGMMVTISIKELIPTAHRFCPSRD
;
A
#
# COMPACT_ATOMS: atom_id res chain seq x y z
N MET A 1 26.98 -9.22 12.09
CA MET A 1 26.76 -10.40 11.22
C MET A 1 25.32 -10.91 11.32
N PHE A 2 24.79 -11.15 12.52
CA PHE A 2 23.42 -11.65 12.73
C PHE A 2 22.31 -10.74 12.15
N THR A 3 22.35 -9.42 12.40
CA THR A 3 21.37 -8.46 11.85
C THR A 3 21.35 -8.41 10.32
N ALA A 4 22.50 -8.61 9.66
CA ALA A 4 22.58 -8.64 8.20
C ALA A 4 21.91 -9.90 7.62
N ILE A 5 21.98 -11.02 8.33
CA ILE A 5 21.26 -12.24 7.97
C ILE A 5 19.75 -12.00 8.10
N CYS A 6 19.30 -11.33 9.16
CA CYS A 6 17.90 -10.95 9.33
C CYS A 6 17.41 -10.01 8.21
N PHE A 7 18.25 -9.06 7.76
CA PHE A 7 17.94 -8.22 6.60
C PHE A 7 17.71 -9.03 5.32
N ILE A 8 18.60 -9.98 5.02
CA ILE A 8 18.46 -10.85 3.83
C ILE A 8 17.21 -11.72 3.96
N ASN A 9 16.91 -12.25 5.14
CA ASN A 9 15.68 -13.01 5.38
C ASN A 9 14.43 -12.14 5.22
N GLY A 10 14.46 -10.89 5.67
CA GLY A 10 13.38 -9.92 5.48
C GLY A 10 13.11 -9.69 4.00
N ALA A 11 14.16 -9.51 3.20
CA ALA A 11 14.04 -9.42 1.76
C ALA A 11 13.45 -10.71 1.15
N ALA A 12 13.92 -11.88 1.57
CA ALA A 12 13.45 -13.18 1.10
C ALA A 12 11.95 -13.42 1.43
N ILE A 13 11.46 -12.93 2.56
CA ILE A 13 10.03 -12.99 2.92
C ILE A 13 9.18 -12.27 1.87
N ILE A 14 9.61 -11.09 1.39
CA ILE A 14 8.87 -10.37 0.34
C ILE A 14 8.85 -11.17 -0.96
N PHE A 15 9.98 -11.75 -1.38
CA PHE A 15 10.00 -12.62 -2.55
C PHE A 15 9.11 -13.87 -2.40
N LEU A 16 9.01 -14.41 -1.18
CA LEU A 16 8.12 -15.54 -0.89
C LEU A 16 6.65 -15.12 -0.94
N ILE A 17 6.30 -13.94 -0.38
CA ILE A 17 4.96 -13.37 -0.45
C ILE A 17 4.58 -13.15 -1.91
N ASP A 18 5.44 -12.53 -2.72
CA ASP A 18 5.22 -12.33 -4.16
C ASP A 18 5.01 -13.66 -4.89
N PHE A 19 5.82 -14.66 -4.57
CA PHE A 19 5.69 -16.00 -5.13
C PHE A 19 4.36 -16.66 -4.74
N ILE A 20 3.93 -16.52 -3.49
CA ILE A 20 2.65 -17.04 -3.00
C ILE A 20 1.49 -16.31 -3.70
N ILE A 21 1.55 -14.98 -3.83
CA ILE A 21 0.53 -14.18 -4.51
C ILE A 21 0.39 -14.63 -5.97
N HIS A 22 1.51 -14.76 -6.68
CA HIS A 22 1.54 -15.21 -8.07
C HIS A 22 0.98 -16.65 -8.22
N LYS A 23 1.23 -17.52 -7.24
CA LYS A 23 0.73 -18.92 -7.26
C LYS A 23 -0.75 -19.04 -6.86
N ILE A 24 -1.22 -18.22 -5.92
CA ILE A 24 -2.63 -18.17 -5.50
C ILE A 24 -3.50 -17.52 -6.56
N SER A 25 -2.92 -16.62 -7.35
CA SER A 25 -3.64 -15.82 -8.31
C SER A 25 -2.88 -15.75 -9.65
N PRO A 26 -2.77 -16.87 -10.40
CA PRO A 26 -2.24 -16.84 -11.76
C PRO A 26 -3.07 -15.94 -12.69
N GLU A 27 -4.30 -15.61 -12.30
CA GLU A 27 -5.21 -14.68 -12.97
C GLU A 27 -4.91 -13.20 -12.65
N ILE A 28 -4.08 -12.89 -11.64
CA ILE A 28 -3.65 -11.50 -11.34
C ILE A 28 -2.73 -10.96 -12.45
N ASP A 29 -1.91 -11.81 -13.09
CA ASP A 29 -1.04 -11.36 -14.19
C ASP A 29 -1.82 -11.09 -15.48
N HIS A 30 -2.95 -11.77 -15.68
CA HIS A 30 -3.81 -11.56 -16.85
C HIS A 30 -4.89 -10.50 -16.62
N GLU A 31 -5.35 -10.29 -15.37
CA GLU A 31 -6.28 -9.21 -15.00
C GLU A 31 -5.61 -7.88 -14.66
N LEU A 32 -4.32 -7.83 -14.32
CA LEU A 32 -3.48 -6.62 -14.27
C LEU A 32 -2.76 -6.42 -15.61
N ASN A 33 -3.49 -6.58 -16.72
CA ASN A 33 -2.96 -6.24 -18.04
C ASN A 33 -2.44 -4.78 -18.01
N ILE A 34 -1.29 -4.53 -18.64
CA ILE A 34 -0.66 -3.21 -18.82
C ILE A 34 -1.70 -2.16 -19.23
N ASP A 35 -2.71 -2.57 -20.01
CA ASP A 35 -3.84 -1.75 -20.43
C ASP A 35 -4.67 -1.17 -19.26
N LYS A 36 -4.86 -1.92 -18.16
CA LYS A 36 -5.63 -1.46 -16.99
C LYS A 36 -4.80 -0.58 -16.06
N ILE A 37 -3.49 -0.80 -15.96
CA ILE A 37 -2.57 0.13 -15.28
C ILE A 37 -2.49 1.44 -16.07
N ASN A 38 -2.43 1.37 -17.39
CA ASN A 38 -2.50 2.53 -18.28
C ASN A 38 -3.87 3.21 -18.18
N THR A 39 -4.97 2.45 -18.08
CA THR A 39 -6.32 3.01 -17.86
C THR A 39 -6.43 3.71 -16.51
N PHE A 40 -5.88 3.12 -15.43
CA PHE A 40 -5.82 3.75 -14.12
C PHE A 40 -4.92 4.98 -14.13
N SER A 41 -3.76 4.91 -14.78
CA SER A 41 -2.83 6.04 -14.97
C SER A 41 -3.49 7.18 -15.73
N GLN A 42 -4.20 6.88 -16.83
CA GLN A 42 -4.97 7.86 -17.59
C GLN A 42 -6.12 8.43 -16.78
N THR A 43 -6.87 7.59 -16.05
CA THR A 43 -7.95 8.04 -15.17
C THR A 43 -7.41 8.93 -14.05
N PHE A 44 -6.30 8.54 -13.41
CA PHE A 44 -5.64 9.30 -12.36
C PHE A 44 -5.06 10.63 -12.89
N SER A 45 -4.46 10.63 -14.07
CA SER A 45 -3.97 11.82 -14.76
C SER A 45 -5.11 12.76 -15.17
N GLU A 46 -6.24 12.23 -15.65
CA GLU A 46 -7.45 13.01 -15.90
C GLU A 46 -8.02 13.62 -14.61
N ILE A 47 -7.98 12.87 -13.49
CA ILE A 47 -8.41 13.37 -12.18
C ILE A 47 -7.44 14.45 -11.69
N ASP A 48 -6.13 14.24 -11.75
CA ASP A 48 -5.14 15.21 -11.33
C ASP A 48 -5.23 16.50 -12.16
N SER A 49 -5.39 16.38 -13.48
CA SER A 49 -5.65 17.52 -14.38
C SER A 49 -6.96 18.26 -14.04
N LYS A 50 -8.04 17.53 -13.76
CA LYS A 50 -9.37 18.09 -13.51
C LYS A 50 -9.54 18.68 -12.10
N TYR A 51 -8.87 18.11 -11.09
CA TYR A 51 -9.00 18.48 -9.67
C TYR A 51 -7.78 19.21 -9.11
N GLY A 52 -6.58 19.01 -9.66
CA GLY A 52 -5.36 19.73 -9.28
C GLY A 52 -5.41 21.23 -9.60
N SER A 53 -6.21 21.63 -10.60
CA SER A 53 -6.50 23.03 -10.92
C SER A 53 -7.68 23.64 -10.15
N ASN A 54 -8.51 22.83 -9.49
CA ASN A 54 -9.82 23.23 -8.96
C ASN A 54 -10.04 22.85 -7.48
N LEU A 55 -9.06 23.08 -6.60
CA LEU A 55 -9.28 23.05 -5.14
C LEU A 55 -10.35 24.05 -4.65
N VAL A 56 -10.98 24.85 -5.54
CA VAL A 56 -11.95 25.90 -5.21
C VAL A 56 -13.42 25.56 -5.57
N GLN A 57 -13.73 24.60 -6.44
CA GLN A 57 -15.14 24.30 -6.76
C GLN A 57 -15.44 22.81 -6.88
N VAL A 58 -15.72 22.19 -5.74
CA VAL A 58 -16.47 20.94 -5.69
C VAL A 58 -17.94 21.25 -5.94
N GLN A 59 -18.35 21.24 -7.21
CA GLN A 59 -19.75 21.08 -7.57
C GLN A 59 -19.91 19.85 -8.45
N THR A 60 -20.73 18.94 -7.94
CA THR A 60 -21.19 17.71 -8.56
C THR A 60 -21.62 17.95 -10.00
N SER A 61 -20.93 17.33 -10.97
CA SER A 61 -21.47 17.23 -12.33
C SER A 61 -21.70 15.78 -12.71
N HIS A 62 -22.99 15.55 -12.94
CA HIS A 62 -23.67 14.33 -13.32
C HIS A 62 -23.57 14.17 -14.85
N GLY A 63 -23.31 12.96 -15.35
CA GLY A 63 -23.74 12.54 -16.70
C GLY A 63 -22.63 12.14 -17.68
N LYS A 64 -22.58 10.84 -18.04
CA LYS A 64 -23.01 10.29 -19.35
C LYS A 64 -22.99 8.75 -19.26
N LYS A 65 -24.07 8.10 -19.71
CA LYS A 65 -24.30 6.65 -19.64
C LYS A 65 -23.99 5.99 -20.98
N ASP A 66 -22.92 5.21 -21.04
CA ASP A 66 -22.61 4.32 -22.18
C ASP A 66 -22.67 2.86 -21.67
N GLY A 67 -23.85 2.23 -21.82
CA GLY A 67 -24.34 1.12 -20.99
C GLY A 67 -23.72 -0.27 -21.14
N PHE A 68 -22.68 -0.47 -21.95
CA PHE A 68 -22.01 -1.78 -22.08
C PHE A 68 -20.51 -1.73 -21.76
N GLY A 69 -19.84 -0.59 -22.00
CA GLY A 69 -18.45 -0.35 -21.56
C GLY A 69 -18.34 0.02 -20.08
N ASP A 70 -19.34 0.72 -19.53
CA ASP A 70 -19.33 1.23 -18.16
C ASP A 70 -19.38 0.12 -17.08
N VAL A 71 -20.11 -0.96 -17.32
CA VAL A 71 -20.28 -2.05 -16.33
C VAL A 71 -18.98 -2.86 -16.18
N THR A 72 -18.33 -3.19 -17.29
CA THR A 72 -17.06 -3.94 -17.30
C THR A 72 -15.92 -3.13 -16.67
N THR A 73 -15.88 -1.81 -16.95
CA THR A 73 -14.92 -0.88 -16.35
C THR A 73 -15.14 -0.72 -14.84
N LYS A 74 -16.39 -0.54 -14.39
CA LYS A 74 -16.72 -0.47 -12.95
C LYS A 74 -16.35 -1.75 -12.21
N ARG A 75 -16.61 -2.92 -12.79
CA ARG A 75 -16.23 -4.20 -12.18
C ARG A 75 -14.71 -4.34 -12.06
N THR A 76 -13.99 -3.92 -13.09
CA THR A 76 -12.52 -3.93 -13.12
C THR A 76 -11.93 -3.02 -12.06
N LEU A 77 -12.40 -1.77 -11.97
CA LEU A 77 -11.95 -0.80 -10.98
C LEU A 77 -12.25 -1.28 -9.55
N ASN A 78 -13.43 -1.88 -9.32
CA ASN A 78 -13.74 -2.42 -7.99
C ASN A 78 -12.80 -3.56 -7.60
N ARG A 79 -12.53 -4.48 -8.53
CA ARG A 79 -11.58 -5.58 -8.32
C ARG A 79 -10.18 -5.04 -8.05
N MET A 80 -9.70 -4.10 -8.86
CA MET A 80 -8.41 -3.46 -8.68
C MET A 80 -8.30 -2.84 -7.28
N GLY A 81 -9.28 -2.04 -6.86
CA GLY A 81 -9.25 -1.42 -5.54
C GLY A 81 -9.26 -2.40 -4.38
N ILE A 82 -10.01 -3.51 -4.48
CA ILE A 82 -10.00 -4.58 -3.47
C ILE A 82 -8.64 -5.28 -3.44
N LEU A 83 -8.05 -5.60 -4.59
CA LEU A 83 -6.73 -6.23 -4.65
C LEU A 83 -5.65 -5.28 -4.11
N THR A 84 -5.72 -3.99 -4.43
CA THR A 84 -4.84 -2.96 -3.87
C THR A 84 -5.00 -2.87 -2.35
N ALA A 85 -6.23 -2.92 -1.82
CA ALA A 85 -6.47 -2.95 -0.37
C ALA A 85 -5.83 -4.17 0.31
N LEU A 86 -5.88 -5.34 -0.33
CA LEU A 86 -5.27 -6.56 0.21
C LEU A 86 -3.74 -6.51 0.15
N ALA A 87 -3.18 -6.04 -0.96
CA ALA A 87 -1.74 -5.91 -1.13
C ALA A 87 -1.15 -4.92 -0.12
N ILE A 88 -1.74 -3.72 -0.02
CA ILE A 88 -1.33 -2.69 0.95
C ILE A 88 -1.57 -3.20 2.38
N GLY A 89 -2.69 -3.87 2.66
CA GLY A 89 -2.91 -4.47 3.97
C GLY A 89 -1.79 -5.44 4.40
N ILE A 90 -1.21 -6.21 3.48
CA ILE A 90 -0.06 -7.08 3.78
C ILE A 90 1.21 -6.24 4.02
N HIS A 91 1.40 -5.16 3.27
CA HIS A 91 2.53 -4.23 3.42
C HIS A 91 2.55 -3.52 4.78
N ASN A 92 1.38 -3.15 5.30
CA ASN A 92 1.22 -2.40 6.55
C ASN A 92 1.53 -3.24 7.80
N LEU A 93 1.60 -4.57 7.69
CA LEU A 93 1.98 -5.46 8.78
C LEU A 93 3.44 -5.17 9.26
N PRO A 94 4.45 -5.22 8.37
CA PRO A 94 5.81 -4.76 8.67
C PRO A 94 5.90 -3.37 9.30
N GLU A 95 5.11 -2.39 8.84
CA GLU A 95 5.11 -1.02 9.37
C GLU A 95 4.61 -0.96 10.82
N GLY A 96 3.57 -1.72 11.12
CA GLY A 96 3.08 -1.91 12.48
C GLY A 96 4.14 -2.46 13.43
N VAL A 97 4.84 -3.53 13.00
CA VAL A 97 5.95 -4.13 13.76
C VAL A 97 7.07 -3.11 13.97
N ALA A 98 7.43 -2.35 12.91
CA ALA A 98 8.45 -1.31 12.96
C ALA A 98 8.11 -0.20 13.98
N THR A 99 6.87 0.28 13.93
CA THR A 99 6.37 1.35 14.80
C THR A 99 6.40 0.93 16.26
N TYR A 100 5.89 -0.27 16.57
CA TYR A 100 5.95 -0.82 17.93
C TYR A 100 7.41 -0.94 18.40
N THR A 101 8.26 -1.60 17.59
CA THR A 101 9.66 -1.88 17.95
C THR A 101 10.41 -0.57 18.19
N GLY A 102 10.22 0.43 17.33
CA GLY A 102 10.79 1.76 17.53
C GLY A 102 10.33 2.42 18.82
N ALA A 103 9.02 2.42 19.08
CA ALA A 103 8.44 3.06 20.25
C ALA A 103 8.88 2.46 21.59
N VAL A 104 9.06 1.13 21.66
CA VAL A 104 9.53 0.47 22.88
C VAL A 104 11.03 0.57 23.10
N ASN A 105 11.83 0.82 22.05
CA ASN A 105 13.27 1.03 22.17
C ASN A 105 13.62 2.46 22.57
N ASP A 106 13.03 3.45 21.89
CA ASP A 106 13.22 4.88 22.19
C ASP A 106 11.97 5.65 21.78
N THR A 107 11.37 6.38 22.72
CA THR A 107 10.14 7.15 22.46
C THR A 107 10.31 8.19 21.35
N LYS A 108 11.49 8.82 21.22
CA LYS A 108 11.77 9.76 20.13
C LYS A 108 11.83 9.05 18.78
N LEU A 109 12.44 7.86 18.71
CA LEU A 109 12.44 7.03 17.51
C LEU A 109 11.03 6.58 17.15
N GLY A 110 10.24 6.15 18.14
CA GLY A 110 8.83 5.79 17.96
C GLY A 110 7.99 6.92 17.39
N ILE A 111 8.11 8.14 17.95
CA ILE A 111 7.39 9.32 17.44
C ILE A 111 7.83 9.64 16.01
N ALA A 112 9.14 9.59 15.73
CA ALA A 112 9.67 9.85 14.38
C ALA A 112 9.14 8.84 13.36
N LEU A 113 9.15 7.54 13.69
CA LEU A 113 8.60 6.49 12.83
C LEU A 113 7.09 6.62 12.66
N ALA A 114 6.34 6.91 13.73
CA ALA A 114 4.89 7.09 13.65
C ALA A 114 4.51 8.24 12.72
N ILE A 115 5.25 9.36 12.76
CA ILE A 115 5.03 10.48 11.82
C ILE A 115 5.39 10.08 10.39
N ALA A 116 6.54 9.42 10.19
CA ALA A 116 7.00 9.00 8.86
C ALA A 116 5.99 8.04 8.20
N ILE A 117 5.51 7.05 8.95
CA ILE A 117 4.53 6.06 8.49
C ILE A 117 3.16 6.71 8.29
N ALA A 118 2.71 7.58 9.19
CA ALA A 118 1.45 8.31 9.00
C ALA A 118 1.43 9.12 7.68
N LEU A 119 2.56 9.70 7.29
CA LEU A 119 2.70 10.39 6.01
C LEU A 119 2.73 9.42 4.82
N HIS A 120 3.32 8.23 4.98
CA HIS A 120 3.33 7.17 3.96
C HIS A 120 1.93 6.62 3.67
N ASN A 121 1.11 6.48 4.71
CA ASN A 121 -0.23 5.89 4.60
C ASN A 121 -1.25 6.77 3.87
N ILE A 122 -0.97 8.07 3.72
CA ILE A 122 -1.85 8.99 2.97
C ILE A 122 -1.88 8.61 1.48
N PRO A 123 -0.74 8.55 0.75
CA PRO A 123 -0.68 8.03 -0.61
C PRO A 123 -1.31 6.64 -0.79
N GLU A 124 -0.99 5.71 0.12
CA GLU A 124 -1.51 4.34 0.06
C GLU A 124 -3.03 4.29 0.21
N GLY A 125 -3.56 5.05 1.17
CA GLY A 125 -5.00 5.14 1.38
C GLY A 125 -5.74 5.70 0.17
N ILE A 126 -5.13 6.65 -0.53
CA ILE A 126 -5.64 7.19 -1.81
C ILE A 126 -5.58 6.13 -2.91
N ALA A 127 -4.51 5.34 -2.98
CA ALA A 127 -4.37 4.25 -3.96
C ALA A 127 -5.45 3.18 -3.80
N VAL A 128 -5.86 2.87 -2.57
CA VAL A 128 -7.01 1.97 -2.29
C VAL A 128 -8.35 2.66 -2.61
N ALA A 129 -8.55 3.88 -2.12
CA ALA A 129 -9.85 4.54 -2.15
C ALA A 129 -10.30 4.91 -3.57
N THR A 130 -9.37 5.37 -4.40
CA THR A 130 -9.63 5.91 -5.75
C THR A 130 -10.36 4.90 -6.65
N PRO A 131 -9.81 3.71 -6.96
CA PRO A 131 -10.47 2.75 -7.86
C PRO A 131 -11.83 2.28 -7.31
N ILE A 132 -11.98 2.13 -6.00
CA ILE A 132 -13.25 1.75 -5.36
C ILE A 132 -14.30 2.86 -5.48
N TYR A 133 -13.90 4.11 -5.29
CA TYR A 133 -14.78 5.26 -5.44
C TYR A 133 -15.27 5.40 -6.88
N PHE A 134 -14.38 5.31 -7.88
CA PHE A 134 -14.78 5.41 -9.29
C PHE A 134 -15.61 4.22 -9.76
N ALA A 135 -15.40 3.04 -9.18
CA ALA A 135 -16.24 1.87 -9.46
C ALA A 135 -17.66 1.96 -8.85
N THR A 136 -17.76 2.47 -7.61
CA THR A 136 -18.98 2.33 -6.80
C THR A 136 -19.74 3.64 -6.58
N GLY A 137 -19.12 4.79 -6.85
CA GLY A 137 -19.63 6.13 -6.52
C GLY A 137 -19.75 6.41 -5.02
N SER A 138 -19.32 5.49 -4.14
CA SER A 138 -19.56 5.59 -2.70
C SER A 138 -18.27 5.89 -1.94
N LYS A 139 -18.19 7.10 -1.37
CA LYS A 139 -17.08 7.52 -0.49
C LYS A 139 -16.94 6.60 0.72
N PHE A 140 -18.06 6.12 1.25
CA PHE A 140 -18.07 5.24 2.42
C PHE A 140 -17.51 3.84 2.10
N LYS A 141 -17.79 3.29 0.91
CA LYS A 141 -17.17 2.02 0.49
C LYS A 141 -15.66 2.15 0.31
N ALA A 142 -15.22 3.23 -0.32
CA ALA A 142 -13.79 3.53 -0.47
C ALA A 142 -13.10 3.66 0.89
N LEU A 143 -13.66 4.47 1.80
CA LEU A 143 -13.12 4.65 3.14
C LEU A 143 -13.10 3.35 3.96
N ARG A 144 -14.13 2.50 3.83
CA ARG A 144 -14.17 1.20 4.51
C ARG A 144 -13.03 0.29 4.08
N TRP A 145 -12.74 0.20 2.78
CA TRP A 145 -11.65 -0.64 2.28
C TRP A 145 -10.28 -0.09 2.66
N THR A 146 -10.08 1.23 2.57
CA THR A 146 -8.87 1.88 3.08
C THR A 146 -8.69 1.63 4.57
N PHE A 147 -9.76 1.73 5.36
CA PHE A 147 -9.71 1.47 6.80
C PHE A 147 -9.38 0.00 7.12
N ILE A 148 -10.00 -0.96 6.42
CA ILE A 148 -9.70 -2.39 6.58
C ILE A 148 -8.23 -2.68 6.27
N SER A 149 -7.67 -2.06 5.22
CA SER A 149 -6.24 -2.15 4.90
C SER A 149 -5.38 -1.59 6.04
N ALA A 150 -5.72 -0.40 6.55
CA ALA A 150 -4.98 0.27 7.62
C ALA A 150 -5.01 -0.49 8.96
N LEU A 151 -6.02 -1.32 9.23
CA LEU A 151 -6.07 -2.16 10.44
C LEU A 151 -4.92 -3.19 10.52
N ALA A 152 -4.21 -3.44 9.43
CA ALA A 152 -3.03 -4.27 9.46
C ALA A 152 -1.90 -3.66 10.30
N GLU A 153 -1.75 -2.33 10.37
CA GLU A 153 -0.71 -1.72 11.19
C GLU A 153 -0.86 -2.00 12.70
N PRO A 154 -2.01 -1.74 13.36
CA PRO A 154 -2.16 -2.08 14.77
C PRO A 154 -2.06 -3.59 15.00
N PHE A 155 -2.44 -4.42 14.02
CA PHE A 155 -2.24 -5.87 14.09
C PHE A 155 -0.74 -6.22 14.05
N GLY A 156 0.03 -5.62 13.15
CA GLY A 156 1.49 -5.74 13.09
C GLY A 156 2.16 -5.26 14.38
N GLY A 157 1.73 -4.14 14.94
CA GLY A 157 2.21 -3.65 16.23
C GLY A 157 1.93 -4.63 17.38
N THR A 158 0.76 -5.26 17.36
CA THR A 158 0.40 -6.32 18.32
C THR A 158 1.29 -7.55 18.17
N ILE A 159 1.62 -7.96 16.94
CA ILE A 159 2.59 -9.03 16.67
C ILE A 159 3.97 -8.64 17.23
N GLY A 160 4.41 -7.39 16.99
CA GLY A 160 5.65 -6.86 17.54
C GLY A 160 5.69 -6.92 19.08
N TRP A 161 4.55 -6.61 19.71
CA TRP A 161 4.37 -6.71 21.15
C TRP A 161 4.44 -8.14 21.67
N LEU A 162 3.73 -9.07 21.02
CA LEU A 162 3.74 -10.49 21.42
C LEU A 162 5.16 -11.08 21.37
N ILE A 163 5.95 -10.75 20.34
CA ILE A 163 7.32 -11.26 20.22
C ILE A 163 8.25 -10.63 21.27
N ASN A 164 7.99 -9.41 21.74
CA ASN A 164 8.75 -8.73 22.80
C ASN A 164 8.15 -8.90 24.20
N SER A 165 7.13 -9.75 24.37
CA SER A 165 6.38 -9.86 25.63
C SER A 165 7.21 -10.35 26.81
N ASP A 166 8.27 -11.13 26.56
CA ASP A 166 9.21 -11.63 27.57
C ASP A 166 10.33 -10.63 27.95
N GLY A 167 10.31 -9.41 27.38
CA GLY A 167 11.24 -8.32 27.68
C GLY A 167 12.11 -7.89 26.51
N LEU A 168 12.69 -6.69 26.64
CA LEU A 168 13.52 -6.06 25.60
C LEU A 168 14.89 -6.74 25.51
N ASN A 169 15.00 -7.73 24.63
CA ASN A 169 16.27 -8.36 24.30
C ASN A 169 16.90 -7.66 23.09
N ALA A 170 18.14 -7.19 23.24
CA ALA A 170 18.87 -6.52 22.15
C ALA A 170 18.97 -7.38 20.87
N ASN A 171 19.03 -8.71 21.02
CA ASN A 171 19.03 -9.63 19.89
C ASN A 171 17.67 -9.66 19.18
N VAL A 172 16.55 -9.66 19.92
CA VAL A 172 15.19 -9.64 19.34
C VAL A 172 14.92 -8.34 18.60
N ASN A 173 15.31 -7.21 19.19
CA ASN A 173 15.21 -5.91 18.53
C ASN A 173 16.07 -5.87 17.26
N GLY A 174 17.29 -6.39 17.31
CA GLY A 174 18.16 -6.53 16.13
C GLY A 174 17.55 -7.40 15.03
N ILE A 175 16.89 -8.52 15.38
CA ILE A 175 16.18 -9.38 14.43
C ILE A 175 15.02 -8.62 13.80
N MET A 176 14.19 -7.96 14.61
CA MET A 176 13.02 -7.22 14.13
C MET A 176 13.41 -6.07 13.20
N PHE A 177 14.34 -5.21 13.63
CA PHE A 177 14.81 -4.13 12.78
C PHE A 177 15.49 -4.65 11.51
N GLY A 178 16.26 -5.74 11.61
CA GLY A 178 16.86 -6.39 10.44
C GLY A 178 15.79 -6.87 9.46
N LEU A 179 14.82 -7.65 9.90
CA LEU A 179 13.72 -8.18 9.07
C LEU A 179 12.90 -7.05 8.45
N VAL A 180 12.46 -6.08 9.26
CA VAL A 180 11.67 -4.93 8.80
C VAL A 180 12.46 -4.10 7.79
N ALA A 181 13.72 -3.77 8.07
CA ALA A 181 14.54 -3.02 7.12
C ALA A 181 14.73 -3.78 5.80
N GLY A 182 14.94 -5.09 5.86
CA GLY A 182 15.01 -5.96 4.68
C GLY A 182 13.74 -5.93 3.84
N MET A 183 12.58 -6.02 4.50
CA MET A 183 11.26 -5.92 3.86
C MET A 183 11.07 -4.54 3.21
N MET A 184 11.26 -3.44 3.96
CA MET A 184 11.03 -2.07 3.48
C MET A 184 11.94 -1.68 2.33
N VAL A 185 13.23 -2.02 2.39
CA VAL A 185 14.17 -1.76 1.28
C VAL A 185 13.78 -2.55 0.04
N THR A 186 13.42 -3.83 0.20
CA THR A 186 13.02 -4.67 -0.94
C THR A 186 11.78 -4.13 -1.62
N ILE A 187 10.76 -3.75 -0.84
CA ILE A 187 9.53 -3.17 -1.38
C ILE A 187 9.81 -1.83 -2.05
N SER A 188 10.62 -0.97 -1.43
CA SER A 188 11.01 0.32 -2.01
C SER A 188 11.67 0.16 -3.39
N ILE A 189 12.56 -0.82 -3.53
CA ILE A 189 13.27 -1.09 -4.79
C ILE A 189 12.36 -1.74 -5.83
N LYS A 190 11.51 -2.70 -5.44
CA LYS A 190 10.70 -3.47 -6.37
C LYS A 190 9.43 -2.75 -6.81
N GLU A 191 8.87 -1.92 -5.95
CA GLU A 191 7.55 -1.33 -6.16
C GLU A 191 7.63 0.19 -6.28
N LEU A 192 8.15 0.90 -5.28
CA LEU A 192 8.16 2.38 -5.29
C LEU A 192 8.99 2.96 -6.42
N ILE A 193 10.26 2.53 -6.58
CA ILE A 193 11.15 3.10 -7.61
C ILE A 193 10.61 2.87 -9.04
N PRO A 194 10.22 1.64 -9.43
CA PRO A 194 9.68 1.39 -10.77
C PRO A 194 8.36 2.13 -11.00
N THR A 195 7.53 2.26 -9.97
CA THR A 195 6.29 3.04 -10.04
C THR A 195 6.61 4.51 -10.28
N ALA A 196 7.47 5.12 -9.47
CA ALA A 196 7.88 6.51 -9.64
C ALA A 196 8.45 6.80 -11.04
N HIS A 197 9.24 5.89 -11.60
CA HIS A 197 9.77 6.02 -12.96
C HIS A 197 8.68 5.94 -14.04
N ARG A 198 7.66 5.08 -13.87
CA ARG A 198 6.56 4.95 -14.84
C ARG A 198 5.63 6.17 -14.87
N PHE A 199 5.48 6.86 -13.76
CA PHE A 199 4.59 8.01 -13.62
C PHE A 199 5.32 9.37 -13.72
N CYS A 200 6.62 9.38 -13.97
CA CYS A 200 7.37 10.60 -14.25
C CYS A 200 6.94 11.14 -15.63
N PRO A 201 6.37 12.35 -15.74
CA PRO A 201 6.04 12.95 -17.03
C PRO A 201 7.33 13.13 -17.83
N SER A 202 7.41 12.54 -19.03
CA SER A 202 8.48 12.88 -19.96
C SER A 202 8.33 14.36 -20.32
N ARG A 203 9.40 15.14 -20.10
CA ARG A 203 9.47 16.51 -20.56
C ARG A 203 9.94 16.48 -22.01
N ASP A 204 8.99 16.42 -22.91
CA ASP A 204 9.14 16.70 -24.34
C ASP A 204 8.39 17.97 -24.71
#